data_AF-A0A3S4EBZ4-F1
#
_entry.id   AF-A0A3S4EBZ4-F1
#
_cell.length_a   1.000
_cell.length_b   1.000
_cell.length_c   1.000
_cell.angle_alpha   90.00
_cell.angle_beta   90.00
_cell.angle_gamma   90.00
#
_symmetry.space_group_name_H-M   'P 1'
#
loop_
_entity.id
_entity.type
_entity.pdbx_description
1 polymer ?
#
loop_
_entity_poly.entity_id
_entity_poly.type
_entity_poly.pdbx_seq_one_letter_code
_entity_poly.pdbx_strand_id
1 'polypeptide(L)'
;MNLQHDRITALCEQLKLDRLPAEWPGVAQATIDNSGTHADFLEAVLQLQHDGLNERRRQTILRLSGLPVIKHWSSSITPMPAAFHEARSRS
;
A
#
# COMPACT_ATOMS: atom_id res chain seq x y z
N MET A 1 -28.01 4.09 -8.76
CA MET A 1 -27.57 3.31 -7.59
C MET A 1 -28.05 1.89 -7.76
N ASN A 2 -27.15 0.91 -7.64
CA ASN A 2 -27.48 -0.50 -7.82
C ASN A 2 -27.31 -1.19 -6.45
N LEU A 3 -28.43 -1.48 -5.78
CA LEU A 3 -28.45 -2.05 -4.42
C LEU A 3 -27.62 -3.34 -4.32
N GLN A 4 -27.56 -4.12 -5.39
CA GLN A 4 -26.74 -5.32 -5.43
C GLN A 4 -25.24 -4.98 -5.41
N HIS A 5 -24.84 -3.94 -6.14
CA HIS A 5 -23.47 -3.45 -6.17
C HIS A 5 -23.06 -2.94 -4.78
N ASP A 6 -23.89 -2.15 -4.10
CA ASP A 6 -23.63 -1.68 -2.73
C ASP A 6 -23.45 -2.84 -1.74
N ARG A 7 -24.31 -3.88 -1.83
CA ARG A 7 -24.18 -5.09 -0.99
C ARG A 7 -22.88 -5.84 -1.26
N ILE A 8 -22.48 -5.97 -2.52
CA ILE A 8 -21.23 -6.64 -2.91
C ILE A 8 -20.04 -5.83 -2.41
N THR A 9 -20.04 -4.51 -2.56
CA THR A 9 -18.99 -3.63 -2.05
C THR A 9 -18.83 -3.77 -0.54
N ALA A 10 -19.91 -3.72 0.24
CA ALA A 10 -19.86 -3.90 1.69
C ALA A 10 -19.29 -5.27 2.11
N LEU A 11 -19.60 -6.35 1.37
CA LEU A 11 -19.02 -7.68 1.62
C LEU A 11 -17.52 -7.71 1.28
N CYS A 12 -17.12 -7.07 0.19
CA CYS A 12 -15.71 -6.96 -0.20
C CYS A 12 -14.89 -6.20 0.85
N GLU A 13 -15.45 -5.14 1.43
CA GLU A 13 -14.82 -4.38 2.51
C GLU A 13 -14.61 -5.25 3.76
N GLN A 14 -15.62 -6.02 4.17
CA GLN A 14 -15.51 -6.93 5.32
C GLN A 14 -14.44 -8.01 5.11
N LEU A 15 -14.33 -8.52 3.89
CA LEU A 15 -13.36 -9.54 3.50
C LEU A 15 -11.99 -8.99 3.12
N LYS A 16 -11.79 -7.66 3.19
CA LYS A 16 -10.55 -6.95 2.80
C LYS A 16 -10.13 -7.24 1.35
N LEU A 17 -11.11 -7.35 0.46
CA LEU A 17 -10.91 -7.58 -0.97
C LEU A 17 -10.77 -6.24 -1.68
N ASP A 18 -9.60 -5.62 -1.61
CA ASP A 18 -9.41 -4.24 -2.08
C ASP A 18 -9.69 -4.02 -3.58
N ARG A 19 -9.40 -4.99 -4.44
CA ARG A 19 -9.57 -4.84 -5.91
C ARG A 19 -10.96 -5.25 -6.39
N LEU A 20 -11.62 -6.16 -5.68
CA LEU A 20 -12.88 -6.73 -6.14
C LEU A 20 -14.00 -5.71 -6.37
N PRO A 21 -14.28 -4.75 -5.45
CA PRO A 21 -15.44 -3.86 -5.56
C PRO A 21 -15.43 -3.02 -6.84
N ALA A 22 -14.24 -2.62 -7.30
CA ALA A 22 -14.07 -1.79 -8.49
C ALA A 22 -14.10 -2.60 -9.79
N GLU A 23 -13.57 -3.83 -9.78
CA GLU A 23 -13.27 -4.57 -11.01
C GLU A 23 -14.27 -5.70 -11.31
N TRP A 24 -15.02 -6.21 -10.32
CA TRP A 24 -15.98 -7.31 -10.52
C TRP A 24 -17.06 -7.05 -11.59
N PRO A 25 -17.60 -5.82 -11.80
CA PRO A 25 -18.57 -5.60 -12.86
C PRO A 25 -17.95 -5.75 -14.25
N GLY A 26 -16.69 -5.34 -14.40
CA GLY A 26 -15.93 -5.52 -15.64
C GLY A 26 -15.65 -7.00 -15.92
N VAL A 27 -15.29 -7.77 -14.89
CA VAL A 27 -15.12 -9.22 -15.01
C VAL A 27 -16.44 -9.91 -15.38
N ALA A 28 -17.56 -9.51 -14.77
CA ALA A 28 -18.88 -10.05 -15.12
C ALA A 28 -19.25 -9.79 -16.58
N GLN A 29 -19.03 -8.57 -17.07
CA GLN A 29 -19.28 -8.23 -18.47
C GLN A 29 -18.37 -9.03 -19.41
N ALA A 30 -17.08 -9.14 -19.09
CA ALA A 30 -16.13 -9.92 -19.89
C ALA A 30 -16.49 -11.41 -19.96
N THR A 31 -17.04 -11.99 -18.88
CA THR A 31 -17.52 -13.38 -18.93
C THR A 31 -18.72 -13.52 -19.86
N ILE A 32 -19.68 -12.60 -19.81
CA ILE A 32 -20.84 -12.60 -20.71
C ILE A 32 -20.40 -12.46 -22.17
N ASP A 33 -19.49 -11.52 -22.45
CA ASP A 33 -18.98 -11.24 -23.79
C ASP A 33 -18.27 -12.46 -24.39
N ASN A 34 -17.59 -13.24 -23.56
CA ASN A 34 -16.91 -14.48 -23.96
C ASN A 34 -17.84 -15.71 -23.96
N SER A 35 -19.16 -15.53 -23.75
CA SER A 35 -20.11 -16.64 -23.57
C SER A 35 -19.67 -17.64 -22.48
N GLY A 36 -18.93 -17.14 -21.50
CA GLY A 36 -18.40 -17.92 -20.40
C GLY A 36 -19.49 -18.34 -19.43
N THR A 37 -19.19 -19.39 -18.67
CA THR A 37 -20.09 -19.93 -17.66
C THR A 37 -19.95 -19.17 -16.33
N HIS A 38 -20.84 -19.45 -15.40
CA HIS A 38 -20.69 -18.98 -14.02
C HIS A 38 -19.36 -19.46 -13.38
N ALA A 39 -18.85 -20.63 -13.79
CA ALA A 39 -17.57 -21.13 -13.31
C ALA A 39 -16.41 -20.25 -13.79
N ASP A 40 -16.44 -19.81 -15.05
CA ASP A 40 -15.43 -18.90 -15.63
C ASP A 40 -15.44 -17.54 -14.92
N PHE A 41 -16.62 -17.01 -14.60
CA PHE A 41 -16.74 -15.80 -13.79
C PHE A 41 -16.12 -15.96 -12.40
N LEU A 42 -16.45 -17.05 -11.70
CA LEU A 42 -15.92 -17.33 -10.37
C LEU A 42 -14.40 -17.50 -10.40
N GLU A 43 -13.87 -18.20 -11.40
CA GLU A 43 -12.42 -18.36 -11.59
C GLU A 43 -11.73 -17.01 -11.80
N ALA A 44 -12.25 -16.17 -12.71
CA ALA A 44 -11.69 -14.85 -12.99
C ALA A 44 -11.70 -13.94 -11.74
N VAL A 45 -12.78 -14.00 -10.95
CA VAL A 45 -12.88 -13.29 -9.67
C VAL A 45 -11.82 -13.77 -8.66
N LEU A 46 -11.58 -15.07 -8.56
CA LEU A 46 -10.56 -15.64 -7.67
C LEU A 46 -9.13 -15.28 -8.11
N GLN A 47 -8.86 -15.32 -9.42
CA GLN A 47 -7.58 -14.91 -9.99
C GLN A 47 -7.28 -13.42 -9.69
N LEU A 48 -8.28 -12.56 -9.91
CA LEU A 48 -8.16 -11.12 -9.61
C LEU A 48 -7.77 -10.86 -8.15
N GLN A 49 -8.34 -11.61 -7.20
CA GLN A 49 -7.96 -11.48 -5.78
C GLN A 49 -6.55 -11.99 -5.51
N HIS A 50 -6.19 -13.13 -6.08
CA HIS A 50 -4.86 -13.70 -5.95
C HIS A 50 -3.78 -12.72 -6.44
N ASP A 51 -4.00 -12.09 -7.60
CA ASP A 51 -3.07 -11.12 -8.17
C ASP A 51 -2.97 -9.84 -7.34
N GLY A 52 -4.09 -9.37 -6.78
CA GLY A 52 -4.11 -8.24 -5.85
C GLY A 52 -3.28 -8.47 -4.59
N LEU A 53 -3.40 -9.66 -3.99
CA LEU A 53 -2.63 -10.06 -2.81
C LEU A 53 -1.13 -10.22 -3.14
N ASN A 54 -0.81 -10.86 -4.27
CA ASN A 54 0.58 -11.05 -4.70
C ASN A 54 1.28 -9.74 -5.05
N GLU A 55 0.59 -8.79 -5.69
CA GLU A 55 1.15 -7.47 -5.97
C GLU A 55 1.52 -6.76 -4.66
N ARG A 56 0.62 -6.73 -3.67
CA ARG A 56 0.92 -6.15 -2.34
C ARG A 56 2.10 -6.84 -1.66
N ARG A 57 2.18 -8.16 -1.76
CA ARG A 57 3.29 -8.95 -1.21
C ARG A 57 4.61 -8.60 -1.88
N ARG A 58 4.64 -8.53 -3.21
CA ARG A 58 5.83 -8.13 -3.98
C ARG A 58 6.27 -6.71 -3.63
N GLN A 59 5.33 -5.76 -3.58
CA GLN A 59 5.62 -4.38 -3.18
C GLN A 59 6.18 -4.28 -1.76
N THR A 60 5.66 -5.08 -0.83
CA THR A 60 6.16 -5.14 0.55
C THR A 60 7.59 -5.69 0.59
N ILE A 61 7.86 -6.80 -0.11
CA ILE A 61 9.20 -7.39 -0.18
C ILE A 61 10.20 -6.43 -0.81
N LEU A 62 9.84 -5.77 -1.92
CA LEU A 62 10.66 -4.75 -2.59
C LEU A 62 10.99 -3.59 -1.65
N ARG A 63 9.98 -3.05 -0.96
CA ARG A 63 10.15 -1.98 0.04
C ARG A 63 11.10 -2.43 1.15
N LEU A 64 10.89 -3.61 1.72
CA LEU A 64 11.75 -4.15 2.78
C LEU A 64 13.18 -4.42 2.31
N SER A 65 13.39 -4.87 1.08
CA SER A 65 14.74 -5.06 0.50
C SER A 65 15.48 -3.75 0.22
N GLY A 66 14.75 -2.63 0.07
CA GLY A 66 15.30 -1.30 -0.13
C GLY A 66 15.44 -0.46 1.14
N LEU A 67 15.05 -0.96 2.32
CA LEU A 67 15.21 -0.23 3.58
C LEU A 67 16.69 -0.25 4.00
N PRO A 68 17.36 0.91 4.13
CA PRO A 68 18.67 0.94 4.75
C PRO A 68 18.52 0.56 6.23
N VAL A 69 19.39 -0.32 6.73
CA VAL A 69 19.57 -0.53 8.17
C VAL A 69 20.07 0.78 8.76
N ILE A 70 19.16 1.61 9.27
CA ILE A 70 19.53 2.82 10.01
C ILE A 70 20.07 2.38 11.36
N LYS A 71 21.39 2.12 11.40
CA LYS A 71 22.14 2.01 12.64
C LYS A 71 22.32 3.43 13.18
N HIS A 72 21.30 3.97 13.84
CA HIS A 72 21.42 5.22 14.60
C HIS A 72 22.26 4.94 15.86
N TRP A 73 23.55 4.68 15.71
CA TRP A 73 24.44 4.81 16.87
C TRP A 73 24.69 6.29 17.08
N SER A 74 24.02 6.79 18.12
CA SER A 74 24.44 7.90 18.96
C SER A 74 25.90 8.33 18.76
N SER A 75 26.11 9.59 18.40
CA SER A 75 27.26 10.33 18.91
C SER A 75 26.92 11.82 18.98
N SER A 76 26.43 12.18 20.16
CA SER A 76 26.45 13.54 20.68
C SER A 76 27.89 14.05 20.73
N ILE A 77 28.23 15.04 19.91
CA ILE A 77 29.35 15.95 20.19
C ILE A 77 28.79 17.37 20.13
N THR A 78 28.39 17.83 21.31
CA THR A 78 28.20 19.24 21.65
C THR A 78 29.54 19.97 21.51
N PRO A 79 29.56 21.22 21.04
CA PRO A 79 30.39 22.19 21.75
C PRO A 79 29.68 23.54 21.94
N MET A 80 29.51 23.91 23.20
CA MET A 80 29.39 25.28 23.71
C MET A 80 30.08 25.24 25.09
N PRO A 81 30.75 26.30 25.62
CA PRO A 81 31.06 27.63 25.08
C PRO A 81 32.58 27.94 25.05
N ALA A 82 33.02 28.86 24.19
CA ALA A 82 34.32 29.52 24.36
C ALA A 82 34.15 30.76 25.24
N ALA A 83 34.79 30.74 26.42
CA ALA A 83 34.99 31.86 27.33
C ALA A 83 35.48 33.12 26.59
N PHE A 84 34.95 34.32 26.84
CA PHE A 84 35.35 35.21 27.95
C PHE A 84 36.88 35.38 28.10
N HIS A 85 37.49 36.11 27.18
CA HIS A 85 38.59 37.07 27.38
C HIS A 85 38.75 37.75 26.01
N GLU A 86 38.58 39.06 25.81
CA GLU A 86 39.65 40.03 26.01
C GLU A 86 39.20 41.42 25.50
N ALA A 87 39.73 42.47 26.13
CA ALA A 87 39.90 43.84 25.63
C ALA A 87 38.69 44.78 25.51
N ARG A 88 38.29 45.28 26.68
CA ARG A 88 38.12 46.73 26.91
C ARG A 88 39.39 47.47 26.45
N SER A 89 39.38 48.11 25.27
CA SER A 89 40.32 49.21 24.97
C SER A 89 39.83 50.10 23.80
N ARG A 90 39.34 51.28 24.19
CA ARG A 90 39.48 52.57 23.48
C ARG A 90 38.84 52.72 22.08
N SER A 91 37.67 53.35 22.02
CA SER A 91 37.51 54.77 21.63
C SER A 91 36.10 55.24 21.92
#